data_AF-I1KB78-F1
#
_entry.id   AF-I1KB78-F1
#
_cell.length_a   1.000
_cell.length_b   1.000
_cell.length_c   1.000
_cell.angle_alpha   90.00
_cell.angle_beta   90.00
_cell.angle_gamma   90.00
#
_symmetry.space_group_name_H-M   'P 1'
#
loop_
_entity.id
_entity.type
_entity.pdbx_description
1 polymer ?
#
loop_
_entity_poly.entity_id
_entity_poly.type
_entity_poly.pdbx_seq_one_letter_code
_entity_poly.pdbx_strand_id
1 'polypeptide(L)'
;MATEEVLVDEITYPTKITTTKPLSLLGHEVVGHLDQFKGKSAKELEDNEEFFNALISAPVEKFIRLVVIKEIKGAQYGVQIETAVRDRLAAEDKYEEEEEEALEKVIEFFQSKYFKKLSVITYHFPANSATAEIVVSLEGKEDSKYVIENANVVEAIKKWYLGGSSAVSSSTIQSLASTFSQELSK
;
A
#
# COMPACT_ATOMS: atom_id res chain seq x y z
N MET A 1 19.79 -19.53 -4.78
CA MET A 1 18.43 -20.11 -4.74
C MET A 1 17.54 -19.17 -5.53
N ALA A 2 16.74 -19.67 -6.46
CA ALA A 2 15.85 -18.81 -7.24
C ALA A 2 14.88 -18.10 -6.28
N THR A 3 14.85 -16.78 -6.32
CA THR A 3 13.77 -16.00 -5.73
C THR A 3 12.50 -16.48 -6.40
N GLU A 4 11.53 -17.03 -5.67
CA GLU A 4 10.22 -17.29 -6.26
C GLU A 4 9.64 -15.94 -6.71
N GLU A 5 8.98 -15.92 -7.86
CA GLU A 5 8.46 -14.71 -8.48
C GLU A 5 6.98 -14.89 -8.82
N VAL A 6 6.18 -13.85 -8.63
CA VAL A 6 4.76 -13.82 -8.99
C VAL A 6 4.58 -12.89 -10.18
N LEU A 7 3.86 -13.35 -11.20
CA LEU A 7 3.53 -12.54 -12.38
C LEU A 7 2.19 -11.84 -12.19
N VAL A 8 2.17 -10.53 -12.40
CA VAL A 8 0.97 -9.70 -12.44
C VAL A 8 1.02 -8.89 -13.72
N ASP A 9 0.11 -9.14 -14.67
CA ASP A 9 0.07 -8.48 -15.98
C ASP A 9 1.43 -8.41 -16.69
N GLU A 10 2.12 -9.57 -16.78
CA GLU A 10 3.46 -9.73 -17.37
C GLU A 10 4.59 -9.00 -16.61
N ILE A 11 4.30 -8.41 -15.45
CA ILE A 11 5.28 -7.82 -14.54
C ILE A 11 5.63 -8.81 -13.44
N THR A 12 6.93 -9.01 -13.27
CA THR A 12 7.48 -9.85 -12.21
C THR A 12 7.54 -9.10 -10.88
N TYR A 13 6.96 -9.70 -9.85
CA TYR A 13 7.10 -9.28 -8.46
C TYR A 13 7.93 -10.31 -7.68
N PRO A 14 8.91 -9.87 -6.88
CA PRO A 14 9.64 -10.79 -6.01
C PRO A 14 8.70 -11.28 -4.90
N THR A 15 8.74 -12.57 -4.58
CA THR A 15 8.01 -13.13 -3.44
C THR A 15 8.52 -12.66 -2.08
N LYS A 16 9.71 -12.02 -2.04
CA LYS A 16 10.29 -11.44 -0.84
C LYS A 16 10.96 -10.10 -1.15
N ILE A 17 10.74 -9.11 -0.29
CA ILE A 17 11.45 -7.84 -0.29
C ILE A 17 12.36 -7.84 0.95
N THR A 18 13.63 -7.46 0.77
CA THR A 18 14.59 -7.42 1.89
C THR A 18 14.60 -6.03 2.49
N THR A 19 14.27 -5.93 3.79
CA THR A 19 14.37 -4.70 4.59
C THR A 19 15.40 -4.94 5.70
N THR A 20 15.12 -4.53 6.95
CA THR A 20 15.86 -5.02 8.13
C THR A 20 15.58 -6.52 8.39
N LYS A 21 14.41 -7.02 7.97
CA LYS A 21 14.05 -8.45 7.95
C LYS A 21 13.45 -8.80 6.58
N PRO A 22 13.59 -10.04 6.08
CA PRO A 22 12.94 -10.44 4.84
C PRO A 22 11.42 -10.42 5.04
N LEU A 23 10.72 -9.58 4.28
CA LEU A 23 9.27 -9.60 4.20
C LEU A 23 8.85 -10.42 3.00
N SER A 24 8.10 -11.49 3.23
CA SER A 24 7.39 -12.16 2.16
C SER A 24 6.30 -11.26 1.60
N LEU A 25 5.94 -11.50 0.34
CA LEU A 25 4.83 -10.85 -0.36
C LEU A 25 3.55 -10.87 0.50
N LEU A 26 3.42 -11.88 1.37
CA LEU A 26 2.50 -11.93 2.50
C LEU A 26 3.24 -12.42 3.74
N GLY A 27 3.32 -11.60 4.79
CA GLY A 27 4.01 -11.96 6.03
C GLY A 27 3.16 -12.86 6.93
N HIS A 28 3.67 -14.03 7.32
CA HIS A 28 2.99 -14.93 8.28
C HIS A 28 2.66 -14.24 9.62
N GLU A 29 3.44 -13.22 10.01
CA GLU A 29 3.22 -12.46 11.24
C GLU A 29 1.84 -11.80 11.27
N VAL A 30 1.32 -11.32 10.14
CA VAL A 30 0.01 -10.67 10.08
C VAL A 30 -1.14 -11.65 10.27
N VAL A 31 -0.95 -12.93 9.92
CA VAL A 31 -1.99 -13.97 10.01
C VAL A 31 -2.41 -14.16 11.47
N GLY A 32 -1.47 -14.15 12.42
CA GLY A 32 -1.77 -14.27 13.85
C GLY A 32 -2.61 -13.10 14.41
N HIS A 33 -2.58 -11.94 13.76
CA HIS A 33 -3.44 -10.80 14.11
C HIS A 33 -4.85 -10.89 13.50
N LEU A 34 -5.10 -11.88 12.66
CA LEU A 34 -6.34 -12.05 11.89
C LEU A 34 -7.08 -13.34 12.25
N ASP A 35 -6.72 -13.96 13.38
CA ASP A 35 -7.27 -15.25 13.86
C ASP A 35 -8.81 -15.27 13.97
N GLN A 36 -9.43 -14.13 14.25
CA GLN A 36 -10.89 -13.99 14.32
C GLN A 36 -11.61 -14.23 12.96
N PHE A 37 -10.86 -14.24 11.86
CA PHE A 37 -11.36 -14.51 10.52
C PHE A 37 -11.03 -15.93 10.02
N LYS A 38 -10.57 -16.82 10.90
CA LYS A 38 -10.30 -18.24 10.57
C LYS A 38 -11.53 -18.94 9.98
N GLY A 39 -11.27 -19.77 8.96
CA GLY A 39 -12.30 -20.54 8.27
C GLY A 39 -13.20 -19.74 7.33
N LYS A 40 -13.00 -18.42 7.18
CA LYS A 40 -13.70 -17.61 6.19
C LYS A 40 -13.21 -17.89 4.77
N SER A 41 -14.17 -18.02 3.84
CA SER A 41 -13.87 -18.15 2.41
C SER A 41 -13.32 -16.84 1.83
N ALA A 42 -12.64 -16.95 0.69
CA ALA A 42 -12.12 -15.80 -0.04
C ALA A 42 -13.19 -14.73 -0.29
N LYS A 43 -14.40 -15.14 -0.68
CA LYS A 43 -15.50 -14.21 -0.95
C LYS A 43 -16.01 -13.54 0.32
N GLU A 44 -16.12 -14.28 1.42
CA GLU A 44 -16.48 -13.70 2.72
C GLU A 44 -15.43 -12.69 3.21
N LEU A 45 -14.14 -12.90 2.93
CA LEU A 45 -13.10 -11.93 3.29
C LEU A 45 -13.09 -10.71 2.37
N GLU A 46 -13.32 -10.89 1.06
CA GLU A 46 -13.36 -9.82 0.07
C GLU A 46 -14.45 -8.78 0.41
N ASP A 47 -15.61 -9.25 0.85
CA ASP A 47 -16.77 -8.39 1.16
C ASP A 47 -16.76 -7.92 2.64
N ASN A 48 -15.71 -8.19 3.41
CA ASN A 48 -15.64 -7.89 4.84
C ASN A 48 -14.75 -6.69 5.14
N GLU A 49 -15.37 -5.54 5.41
CA GLU A 49 -14.66 -4.31 5.78
C GLU A 49 -13.89 -4.43 7.10
N GLU A 50 -14.42 -5.19 8.08
CA GLU A 50 -13.76 -5.42 9.36
C GLU A 50 -12.44 -6.18 9.17
N PHE A 51 -12.39 -7.13 8.23
CA PHE A 51 -11.18 -7.84 7.87
C PHE A 51 -10.09 -6.88 7.34
N PHE A 52 -10.43 -6.00 6.41
CA PHE A 52 -9.47 -5.04 5.88
C PHE A 52 -9.06 -3.99 6.92
N ASN A 53 -9.98 -3.54 7.77
CA ASN A 53 -9.65 -2.66 8.89
C ASN A 53 -8.67 -3.32 9.87
N ALA A 54 -8.89 -4.60 10.21
CA ALA A 54 -7.97 -5.36 11.05
C ALA A 54 -6.61 -5.58 10.36
N LEU A 55 -6.59 -5.88 9.06
CA LEU A 55 -5.36 -6.03 8.28
C LEU A 55 -4.54 -4.73 8.28
N ILE A 56 -5.19 -3.58 8.07
CA ILE A 56 -4.56 -2.25 8.09
C ILE A 56 -3.99 -1.95 9.48
N SER A 57 -4.76 -2.24 10.53
CA SER A 57 -4.45 -1.91 11.92
C SER A 57 -3.45 -2.87 12.58
N ALA A 58 -3.27 -4.06 12.02
CA ALA A 58 -2.34 -5.06 12.56
C ALA A 58 -0.94 -4.44 12.74
N PRO A 59 -0.31 -4.59 13.92
CA PRO A 59 0.93 -3.89 14.29
C PRO A 59 2.19 -4.52 13.65
N VAL A 60 2.11 -4.79 12.36
CA VAL A 60 3.17 -5.38 11.54
C VAL A 60 3.61 -4.41 10.44
N GLU A 61 4.84 -4.57 10.02
CA GLU A 61 5.43 -3.83 8.91
C GLU A 61 4.73 -4.19 7.59
N LYS A 62 4.44 -3.19 6.75
CA LYS A 62 3.76 -3.38 5.46
C LYS A 62 4.51 -2.65 4.35
N PHE A 63 4.55 -3.28 3.19
CA PHE A 63 5.09 -2.69 1.96
C PHE A 63 4.05 -2.77 0.86
N ILE A 64 3.89 -1.67 0.13
CA ILE A 64 3.09 -1.62 -1.08
C ILE A 64 4.03 -1.25 -2.21
N ARG A 65 4.25 -2.19 -3.13
CA ARG A 65 5.11 -1.99 -4.29
C ARG A 65 4.24 -1.85 -5.53
N LEU A 66 4.42 -0.75 -6.24
CA LEU A 66 3.73 -0.42 -7.47
C LEU A 66 4.74 -0.41 -8.61
N VAL A 67 4.39 -1.07 -9.72
CA VAL A 67 5.19 -1.02 -10.94
C VAL A 67 4.37 -0.37 -12.04
N VAL A 68 4.96 0.62 -12.69
CA VAL A 68 4.30 1.41 -13.72
C VAL A 68 4.23 0.61 -15.01
N ILE A 69 3.02 0.27 -15.44
CA ILE A 69 2.76 -0.43 -16.71
C ILE A 69 2.62 0.58 -17.86
N LYS A 70 1.83 1.63 -17.64
CA LYS A 70 1.59 2.71 -18.59
C LYS A 70 2.26 4.00 -18.10
N GLU A 71 3.03 4.63 -18.97
CA GLU A 71 3.75 5.86 -18.63
C GLU A 71 2.80 6.98 -18.20
N ILE A 72 3.20 7.72 -17.17
CA ILE A 72 2.38 8.76 -16.56
C ILE A 72 3.27 9.84 -15.92
N LYS A 73 2.83 11.10 -15.95
CA LYS A 73 3.51 12.16 -15.19
C LYS A 73 3.25 11.94 -13.70
N GLY A 74 4.26 12.16 -12.86
CA GLY A 74 4.11 12.02 -11.42
C GLY A 74 3.02 12.96 -10.85
N ALA A 75 2.85 14.14 -11.42
CA ALA A 75 1.73 15.03 -11.11
C ALA A 75 0.34 14.38 -11.33
N GLN A 76 0.15 13.58 -12.39
CA GLN A 76 -1.15 12.92 -12.65
C GLN A 76 -1.42 11.77 -11.67
N TYR A 77 -0.36 11.11 -11.18
CA TYR A 77 -0.46 10.14 -10.11
C TYR A 77 -0.73 10.83 -8.76
N GLY A 78 -0.04 11.96 -8.50
CA GLY A 78 -0.25 12.81 -7.33
C GLY A 78 -1.71 13.25 -7.17
N VAL A 79 -2.35 13.75 -8.23
CA VAL A 79 -3.77 14.16 -8.19
C VAL A 79 -4.72 13.03 -7.73
N GLN A 80 -4.42 11.78 -8.07
CA GLN A 80 -5.23 10.64 -7.61
C GLN A 80 -5.08 10.40 -6.11
N ILE A 81 -3.86 10.52 -5.59
CA ILE A 81 -3.60 10.45 -4.14
C ILE A 81 -4.29 11.61 -3.44
N GLU A 82 -4.07 12.83 -3.93
CA GLU A 82 -4.61 14.07 -3.35
C GLU A 82 -6.12 13.96 -3.17
N THR A 83 -6.83 13.60 -4.24
CA THR A 83 -8.29 13.48 -4.23
C THR A 83 -8.72 12.40 -3.24
N ALA A 84 -8.14 11.19 -3.32
CA ALA A 84 -8.56 10.07 -2.48
C ALA A 84 -8.25 10.26 -1.00
N VAL A 85 -7.13 10.93 -0.67
CA VAL A 85 -6.74 11.21 0.72
C VAL A 85 -7.59 12.34 1.29
N ARG A 86 -7.70 13.47 0.58
CA ARG A 86 -8.49 14.62 1.02
C ARG A 86 -9.96 14.23 1.24
N ASP A 87 -10.59 13.57 0.27
CA ASP A 87 -12.00 13.20 0.37
C ASP A 87 -12.25 12.26 1.57
N ARG A 88 -11.31 11.35 1.85
CA ARG A 88 -11.40 10.43 2.99
C ARG A 88 -11.20 11.14 4.32
N LEU A 89 -10.20 12.01 4.43
CA LEU A 89 -9.95 12.77 5.66
C LEU A 89 -11.08 13.75 5.96
N ALA A 90 -11.62 14.42 4.93
CA ALA A 90 -12.77 15.30 5.07
C ALA A 90 -14.03 14.53 5.52
N ALA A 91 -14.27 13.32 4.99
CA ALA A 91 -15.38 12.48 5.43
C ALA A 91 -15.27 12.01 6.89
N GLU A 92 -14.05 11.94 7.43
CA GLU A 92 -13.78 11.58 8.82
C GLU A 92 -13.65 12.80 9.77
N ASP A 93 -13.83 14.03 9.27
CA ASP A 93 -13.60 15.29 10.00
C ASP A 93 -12.16 15.40 10.56
N LYS A 94 -11.19 15.04 9.72
CA LYS A 94 -9.75 15.00 10.03
C LYS A 94 -8.88 15.72 8.99
N TYR A 95 -9.44 16.65 8.23
CA TYR A 95 -8.69 17.40 7.21
C TYR A 95 -8.54 18.85 7.65
N GLU A 96 -7.54 19.09 8.50
CA GLU A 96 -7.16 20.41 8.99
C GLU A 96 -5.86 20.88 8.29
N GLU A 97 -5.34 22.04 8.69
CA GLU A 97 -4.14 22.66 8.11
C GLU A 97 -2.92 21.71 8.13
N GLU A 98 -2.76 20.91 9.19
CA GLU A 98 -1.64 19.96 9.33
C GLU A 98 -1.72 18.81 8.31
N GLU A 99 -2.91 18.28 8.05
CA GLU A 99 -3.13 17.25 7.03
C GLU A 99 -3.00 17.79 5.62
N GLU A 100 -3.50 19.01 5.36
CA GLU A 100 -3.35 19.70 4.09
C GLU A 100 -1.87 19.91 3.74
N GLU A 101 -1.08 20.49 4.65
CA GLU A 101 0.35 20.73 4.42
C GLU A 101 1.12 19.41 4.21
N ALA A 102 0.78 18.37 4.99
CA ALA A 102 1.42 17.07 4.85
C ALA A 102 1.07 16.41 3.51
N LEU A 103 -0.17 16.52 3.05
CA LEU A 103 -0.62 16.01 1.75
C LEU A 103 0.05 16.78 0.60
N GLU A 104 0.13 18.11 0.67
CA GLU A 104 0.80 18.94 -0.34
C GLU A 104 2.24 18.48 -0.56
N LYS A 105 3.02 18.25 0.49
CA LYS A 105 4.41 17.75 0.38
C LYS A 105 4.50 16.37 -0.29
N VAL A 106 3.51 15.49 -0.08
CA VAL A 106 3.41 14.22 -0.81
C VAL A 106 3.19 14.48 -2.31
N ILE A 107 2.35 15.44 -2.66
CA ILE A 107 2.06 15.78 -4.06
C ILE A 107 3.27 16.43 -4.73
N GLU A 108 3.94 17.38 -4.07
CA GLU A 108 5.17 18.01 -4.54
C GLU A 108 6.27 16.98 -4.81
N PHE A 109 6.41 15.99 -3.94
CA PHE A 109 7.35 14.88 -4.14
C PHE A 109 7.07 14.17 -5.47
N PHE A 110 5.81 13.92 -5.83
CA PHE A 110 5.47 13.28 -7.09
C PHE A 110 5.51 14.22 -8.30
N GLN A 111 5.22 15.50 -8.13
CA GLN A 111 5.02 16.46 -9.21
C GLN A 111 6.23 16.56 -10.17
N SER A 112 7.44 16.51 -9.64
CA SER A 112 8.70 16.61 -10.41
C SER A 112 9.10 15.32 -11.14
N LYS A 113 8.38 14.22 -10.91
CA LYS A 113 8.75 12.88 -11.42
C LYS A 113 8.05 12.56 -12.75
N TYR A 114 8.70 11.73 -13.54
CA TYR A 114 8.12 11.13 -14.74
C TYR A 114 8.27 9.62 -14.69
N PHE A 115 7.14 8.93 -14.68
CA PHE A 115 7.09 7.49 -14.50
C PHE A 115 7.02 6.81 -15.86
N LYS A 116 8.14 6.24 -16.28
CA LYS A 116 8.22 5.36 -17.45
C LYS A 116 7.74 3.96 -17.09
N LYS A 117 7.54 3.12 -18.11
CA LYS A 117 7.31 1.69 -17.91
C LYS A 117 8.42 1.11 -17.01
N LEU A 118 8.03 0.25 -16.06
CA LEU A 118 8.90 -0.35 -15.03
C LEU A 118 9.44 0.60 -13.96
N SER A 119 9.06 1.88 -13.94
CA SER A 119 9.29 2.72 -12.76
C SER A 119 8.60 2.11 -11.55
N VAL A 120 9.25 2.17 -10.38
CA VAL A 120 8.75 1.56 -9.15
C VAL A 120 8.46 2.62 -8.11
N ILE A 121 7.31 2.52 -7.47
CA ILE A 121 6.94 3.32 -6.30
C ILE A 121 6.72 2.32 -5.16
N THR A 122 7.40 2.54 -4.04
CA THR A 122 7.26 1.72 -2.84
C THR A 122 6.77 2.60 -1.70
N TYR A 123 5.69 2.19 -1.05
CA TYR A 123 5.29 2.72 0.25
C TYR A 123 5.69 1.73 1.33
N HIS A 124 6.43 2.21 2.31
CA HIS A 124 6.83 1.47 3.49
C HIS A 124 6.09 2.02 4.71
N PHE A 125 5.36 1.14 5.38
CA PHE A 125 4.68 1.43 6.64
C PHE A 125 5.34 0.62 7.76
N PRO A 126 6.24 1.21 8.55
CA PRO A 126 6.85 0.53 9.68
C PRO A 126 5.80 0.10 10.71
N ALA A 127 6.06 -1.01 11.41
CA ALA A 127 5.22 -1.46 12.51
C ALA A 127 5.16 -0.40 13.62
N ASN A 128 3.97 -0.13 14.16
CA ASN A 128 3.75 0.82 15.26
C ASN A 128 4.29 2.24 15.01
N SER A 129 4.39 2.67 13.74
CA SER A 129 4.80 4.02 13.38
C SER A 129 3.62 4.86 12.88
N ALA A 130 3.65 6.15 13.22
CA ALA A 130 2.79 7.18 12.65
C ALA A 130 3.29 7.69 11.27
N THR A 131 4.49 7.28 10.87
CA THR A 131 5.13 7.73 9.62
C THR A 131 5.12 6.64 8.55
N ALA A 132 5.32 7.05 7.29
CA ALA A 132 5.56 6.15 6.16
C ALA A 132 6.67 6.69 5.27
N GLU A 133 7.47 5.82 4.66
CA GLU A 133 8.48 6.19 3.65
C GLU A 133 7.95 5.89 2.25
N ILE A 134 8.07 6.86 1.34
CA ILE A 134 7.87 6.69 -0.09
C ILE A 134 9.25 6.57 -0.73
N VAL A 135 9.48 5.52 -1.50
CA VAL A 135 10.68 5.34 -2.32
C VAL A 135 10.27 5.25 -3.79
N VAL A 136 10.91 6.07 -4.63
CA VAL A 136 10.73 6.03 -6.08
C VAL A 136 12.03 5.63 -6.74
N SER A 137 11.97 4.55 -7.53
CA SER A 137 13.08 4.08 -8.35
C SER A 137 12.76 4.33 -9.82
N LEU A 138 13.62 5.10 -10.49
CA LEU A 138 13.54 5.41 -11.92
C LEU A 138 14.76 4.86 -12.64
N GLU A 139 14.57 4.34 -13.85
CA GLU A 139 15.67 3.78 -14.65
C GLU A 139 16.82 4.80 -14.82
N GLY A 140 18.04 4.36 -14.49
CA GLY A 140 19.26 5.16 -14.63
C GLY A 140 19.40 6.31 -13.62
N LYS A 141 18.60 6.33 -12.55
CA LYS A 141 18.67 7.33 -11.48
C LYS A 141 18.80 6.68 -10.12
N GLU A 142 19.35 7.42 -9.16
CA GLU A 142 19.29 7.04 -7.75
C GLU A 142 17.86 7.14 -7.21
N ASP A 143 17.57 6.31 -6.20
CA ASP A 143 16.27 6.31 -5.54
C ASP A 143 15.99 7.66 -4.90
N SER A 144 14.78 8.17 -5.13
CA SER A 144 14.28 9.35 -4.43
C SER A 144 13.39 8.93 -3.28
N LYS A 145 13.55 9.56 -2.11
CA LYS A 145 12.79 9.20 -0.90
C LYS A 145 12.07 10.38 -0.30
N TYR A 146 10.96 10.12 0.37
CA TYR A 146 10.21 11.09 1.16
C TYR A 146 9.55 10.41 2.35
N VAL A 147 9.57 11.04 3.53
CA VAL A 147 8.92 10.53 4.74
C VAL A 147 7.68 11.37 5.01
N ILE A 148 6.54 10.70 5.14
CA ILE A 148 5.26 11.28 5.52
C ILE A 148 5.18 11.23 7.04
N GLU A 149 5.02 12.38 7.70
CA GLU A 149 5.06 12.49 9.17
C GLU A 149 3.69 12.71 9.82
N ASN A 150 2.62 12.90 9.03
CA ASN A 150 1.25 13.02 9.54
C ASN A 150 0.55 11.66 9.56
N ALA A 151 0.08 11.23 10.74
CA ALA A 151 -0.54 9.93 10.95
C ALA A 151 -1.84 9.73 10.15
N ASN A 152 -2.67 10.77 10.07
CA ASN A 152 -3.95 10.74 9.35
C ASN A 152 -3.71 10.55 7.84
N VAL A 153 -2.76 11.29 7.26
CA VAL A 153 -2.35 11.13 5.85
C VAL A 153 -1.78 9.74 5.60
N VAL A 154 -0.92 9.23 6.49
CA VAL A 154 -0.35 7.87 6.40
C VAL A 154 -1.45 6.80 6.42
N GLU A 155 -2.42 6.91 7.32
CA GLU A 155 -3.54 5.98 7.40
C GLU A 155 -4.44 6.05 6.16
N ALA A 156 -4.73 7.27 5.68
CA ALA A 156 -5.56 7.47 4.49
C ALA A 156 -4.90 6.89 3.22
N ILE A 157 -3.60 7.06 3.03
CA ILE A 157 -2.85 6.44 1.91
C ILE A 157 -2.86 4.91 2.04
N LYS A 158 -2.68 4.38 3.25
CA LYS A 158 -2.73 2.93 3.49
C LYS A 158 -4.13 2.36 3.15
N LYS A 159 -5.20 3.03 3.56
CA LYS A 159 -6.59 2.71 3.21
C LYS A 159 -6.86 2.83 1.71
N TRP A 160 -6.21 3.76 1.02
CA TRP A 160 -6.38 3.90 -0.44
C TRP A 160 -5.96 2.63 -1.22
N TYR A 161 -5.01 1.85 -0.69
CA TYR A 161 -4.62 0.57 -1.29
C TYR A 161 -5.26 -0.67 -0.66
N LEU A 162 -5.51 -0.63 0.65
CA LEU A 162 -5.90 -1.81 1.42
C LEU A 162 -7.32 -1.74 1.98
N GLY A 163 -8.04 -0.64 1.77
CA GLY A 163 -9.35 -0.34 2.39
C GLY A 163 -10.54 -1.07 1.77
N GLY A 164 -10.38 -2.35 1.41
CA GLY A 164 -11.44 -3.20 0.88
C GLY A 164 -12.13 -2.59 -0.34
N SER A 165 -13.46 -2.46 -0.27
CA SER A 165 -14.31 -1.90 -1.34
C SER A 165 -13.91 -0.48 -1.80
N SER A 166 -13.27 0.31 -0.93
CA SER A 166 -12.84 1.69 -1.22
C SER A 166 -11.41 1.80 -1.76
N ALA A 167 -10.71 0.66 -1.90
CA ALA A 167 -9.35 0.63 -2.40
C ALA A 167 -9.30 0.86 -3.91
N VAL A 168 -8.19 1.42 -4.38
CA VAL A 168 -7.97 1.77 -5.79
C VAL A 168 -7.90 0.55 -6.73
N SER A 169 -7.61 -0.65 -6.20
CA SER A 169 -7.44 -1.87 -6.99
C SER A 169 -8.28 -3.02 -6.43
N SER A 170 -9.42 -3.29 -7.04
CA SER A 170 -10.29 -4.42 -6.69
C SER A 170 -9.60 -5.77 -6.88
N SER A 171 -8.76 -5.93 -7.90
CA SER A 171 -7.99 -7.15 -8.13
C SER A 171 -6.97 -7.42 -7.01
N THR A 172 -6.34 -6.37 -6.46
CA THR A 172 -5.45 -6.50 -5.29
C THR A 172 -6.23 -6.97 -4.06
N ILE A 173 -7.42 -6.40 -3.83
CA ILE A 173 -8.33 -6.79 -2.74
C ILE A 173 -8.77 -8.25 -2.85
N GLN A 174 -9.15 -8.69 -4.05
CA GLN A 174 -9.49 -10.09 -4.34
C GLN A 174 -8.32 -11.04 -4.11
N SER A 175 -7.12 -10.65 -4.54
CA SER A 175 -5.90 -11.43 -4.32
C SER A 175 -5.56 -11.54 -2.83
N LEU A 176 -5.68 -10.44 -2.08
CA LEU A 176 -5.46 -10.44 -0.63
C LEU A 176 -6.46 -11.35 0.07
N ALA A 177 -7.75 -11.19 -0.19
CA ALA A 177 -8.81 -12.00 0.41
C ALA A 177 -8.64 -13.49 0.10
N SER A 178 -8.34 -13.83 -1.16
CA SER A 178 -8.09 -15.21 -1.58
C SER A 178 -6.90 -15.82 -0.85
N THR A 179 -5.82 -15.06 -0.70
CA THR A 179 -4.61 -15.60 -0.07
C THR A 179 -4.75 -15.71 1.44
N PHE A 180 -5.33 -14.71 2.10
CA PHE A 180 -5.59 -14.79 3.53
C PHE A 180 -6.59 -15.88 3.90
N SER A 181 -7.59 -16.14 3.06
CA SER A 181 -8.50 -17.28 3.27
C SER A 181 -7.74 -18.61 3.30
N GLN A 182 -6.73 -18.79 2.44
CA GLN A 182 -5.87 -19.98 2.44
C GLN A 182 -4.97 -20.03 3.67
N GLU A 183 -4.30 -18.93 4.03
CA GLU A 183 -3.41 -18.90 5.20
C GLU A 183 -4.16 -19.09 6.53
N LEU A 184 -5.37 -18.52 6.66
CA LEU A 184 -6.22 -18.65 7.85
C LEU A 184 -6.95 -20.00 7.94
N SER A 185 -6.82 -20.85 6.92
CA SER A 185 -7.34 -22.21 6.90
C SER A 185 -6.29 -23.28 7.21
N LYS A 186 -5.02 -22.87 7.38
CA LYS A 186 -3.91 -23.75 7.80
C LYS A 186 -3.89 -23.92 9.31
#